data_AF-N6YKX5-F1
#
_entry.id   AF-N6YKX5-F1
#
_cell.length_a   1.000
_cell.length_b   1.000
_cell.length_c   1.000
_cell.angle_alpha   90.00
_cell.angle_beta   90.00
_cell.angle_gamma   90.00
#
_symmetry.space_group_name_H-M   'P 1'
#
loop_
_entity.id
_entity.type
_entity.pdbx_description
1 polymer ?
#
loop_
_entity_poly.entity_id
_entity_poly.type
_entity_poly.pdbx_seq_one_letter_code
_entity_poly.pdbx_strand_id
1 'polypeptide(L)'
;MNGPGARTATSLRPLSPAQAAAGATPRVGQPSPLILFGAFDRHNLGDLLLGRIAAELAARLLPGRELRFAGLAVRDLRADGGARVEALAELAAEWKPPRRDTPPPGLLQVGGEILDCSAWEAAVMLLDNAGAARAIALYDHDPAARAAWARHALGVPRGLPYLAAHAALPPGTRSVHTGIGGVGFAALPAALRAEALAELRAAAGVQVR
;
A
#
# COMPACT_ATOMS: atom_id res chain seq x y z
N MET A 1 -64.81 25.30 -4.49
CA MET A 1 -63.73 25.96 -5.25
C MET A 1 -62.76 26.58 -4.25
N ASN A 2 -61.55 26.03 -4.17
CA ASN A 2 -60.26 26.60 -3.75
C ASN A 2 -59.37 25.45 -3.26
N GLY A 3 -58.33 25.14 -4.04
CA GLY A 3 -57.47 23.96 -3.90
C GLY A 3 -56.36 24.13 -2.85
N PRO A 4 -55.69 23.02 -2.46
CA PRO A 4 -54.60 23.06 -1.50
C PRO A 4 -53.26 23.34 -2.21
N GLY A 5 -52.45 24.20 -1.58
CA GLY A 5 -51.11 24.57 -2.05
C GLY A 5 -50.13 23.40 -2.09
N ALA A 6 -49.39 23.32 -3.18
CA ALA A 6 -48.33 22.35 -3.40
C ALA A 6 -47.15 22.61 -2.45
N ARG A 7 -46.80 21.59 -1.65
CA ARG A 7 -45.48 21.50 -1.00
C ARG A 7 -44.49 21.03 -2.06
N THR A 8 -43.53 21.88 -2.40
CA THR A 8 -42.39 21.53 -3.24
C THR A 8 -41.56 20.44 -2.54
N ALA A 9 -41.53 19.25 -3.14
CA ALA A 9 -40.62 18.19 -2.76
C ALA A 9 -39.20 18.59 -3.17
N THR A 10 -38.35 18.91 -2.19
CA THR A 10 -36.92 19.07 -2.41
C THR A 10 -36.35 17.72 -2.84
N SER A 11 -36.02 17.60 -4.13
CA SER A 11 -35.34 16.44 -4.70
C SER A 11 -34.00 16.24 -3.99
N LEU A 12 -33.91 15.20 -3.15
CA LEU A 12 -32.65 14.71 -2.60
C LEU A 12 -31.88 14.05 -3.74
N ARG A 13 -30.95 14.80 -4.34
CA ARG A 13 -29.95 14.25 -5.25
C ARG A 13 -29.05 13.29 -4.45
N PRO A 14 -28.78 12.06 -4.92
CA PRO A 14 -27.83 11.19 -4.25
C PRO A 14 -26.44 11.83 -4.28
N LEU A 15 -25.79 11.88 -3.12
CA LEU A 15 -24.43 12.40 -2.97
C LEU A 15 -23.46 11.55 -3.79
N SER A 16 -22.50 12.20 -4.46
CA SER A 16 -21.45 11.46 -5.18
C SER A 16 -20.52 10.73 -4.18
N PRO A 17 -19.89 9.62 -4.58
CA PRO A 17 -18.97 8.87 -3.70
C PRO A 17 -17.83 9.74 -3.11
N ALA A 18 -17.43 10.79 -3.83
CA ALA A 18 -16.42 11.75 -3.38
C ALA A 18 -16.91 12.66 -2.24
N GLN A 19 -18.21 12.96 -2.18
CA GLN A 19 -18.81 13.76 -1.11
C GLN A 19 -19.09 12.95 0.16
N ALA A 20 -19.30 11.64 0.02
CA ALA A 20 -19.42 10.73 1.17
C ALA A 20 -18.08 10.55 1.92
N ALA A 21 -16.95 10.65 1.22
CA ALA A 21 -15.60 10.57 1.81
C ALA A 21 -15.14 11.88 2.48
N ALA A 22 -15.66 13.04 2.05
CA ALA A 22 -15.21 14.36 2.52
C ALA A 22 -15.81 14.80 3.88
N GLY A 23 -16.64 13.98 4.52
CA GLY A 23 -17.38 14.35 5.74
C GLY A 23 -16.93 13.65 7.03
N ALA A 24 -15.97 12.73 6.97
CA ALA A 24 -15.51 12.01 8.16
C ALA A 24 -14.38 12.78 8.86
N THR A 25 -14.73 13.81 9.63
CA THR A 25 -13.83 14.30 10.67
C THR A 25 -13.46 13.12 11.57
N PRO A 26 -12.17 12.82 11.80
CA PRO A 26 -11.78 11.73 12.68
C PRO A 26 -12.43 11.94 14.04
N ARG A 27 -13.24 10.96 14.47
CA ARG A 27 -13.91 11.04 15.78
C ARG A 27 -12.82 10.91 16.85
N VAL A 28 -12.77 11.89 17.74
CA VAL A 28 -11.94 11.84 18.95
C VAL A 28 -12.21 10.51 19.67
N GLY A 29 -11.19 9.65 19.75
CA GLY A 29 -11.28 8.33 20.39
C GLY A 29 -11.28 7.11 19.45
N GLN A 30 -11.24 7.27 18.12
CA GLN A 30 -11.01 6.12 17.22
C GLN A 30 -9.53 5.72 17.19
N PRO A 31 -9.20 4.42 17.26
CA PRO A 31 -7.83 3.94 17.10
C PRO A 31 -7.29 4.32 15.71
N SER A 32 -6.01 4.75 15.62
CA SER A 32 -5.40 5.08 14.32
C SER A 32 -5.51 3.89 13.36
N PRO A 33 -5.64 4.10 12.05
CA PRO A 33 -5.75 3.00 11.11
C PRO A 33 -4.50 2.11 11.15
N LEU A 34 -4.70 0.83 10.80
CA LEU A 34 -3.62 -0.09 10.49
C LEU A 34 -3.48 -0.19 8.97
N ILE A 35 -2.33 0.24 8.46
CA ILE A 35 -1.97 0.05 7.07
C ILE A 35 -1.40 -1.36 6.93
N LEU A 36 -2.04 -2.18 6.10
CA LEU A 36 -1.49 -3.43 5.62
C LEU A 36 -0.70 -3.08 4.36
N PHE A 37 0.60 -3.34 4.30
CA PHE A 37 1.42 -3.03 3.13
C PHE A 37 2.11 -4.28 2.60
N GLY A 38 1.94 -4.57 1.31
CA GLY A 38 2.52 -5.74 0.66
C GLY A 38 2.29 -5.74 -0.84
N ALA A 39 2.72 -6.80 -1.51
CA ALA A 39 2.65 -6.93 -2.97
C ALA A 39 1.29 -7.40 -3.50
N PHE A 40 0.20 -7.17 -2.75
CA PHE A 40 -1.16 -7.56 -3.15
C PHE A 40 -1.84 -6.51 -4.03
N ASP A 41 -1.10 -5.55 -4.60
CA ASP A 41 -1.45 -4.73 -5.75
C ASP A 41 -1.09 -5.39 -7.09
N ARG A 42 -0.50 -6.60 -7.07
CA ARG A 42 -0.31 -7.45 -8.24
C ARG A 42 -1.31 -8.61 -8.26
N HIS A 43 -1.62 -9.09 -9.46
CA HIS A 43 -2.57 -10.18 -9.67
C HIS A 43 -1.91 -11.56 -9.43
N ASN A 44 -1.40 -11.79 -8.22
CA ASN A 44 -0.78 -13.04 -7.78
C ASN A 44 -1.57 -13.65 -6.61
N LEU A 45 -2.01 -14.91 -6.76
CA LEU A 45 -2.85 -15.58 -5.77
C LEU A 45 -2.21 -15.63 -4.37
N GLY A 46 -0.91 -15.87 -4.28
CA GLY A 46 -0.19 -15.95 -3.01
C GLY A 46 -0.21 -14.63 -2.25
N ASP A 47 0.08 -13.51 -2.94
CA ASP A 47 0.08 -12.19 -2.31
C ASP A 47 -1.32 -11.75 -1.91
N LEU A 48 -2.32 -11.99 -2.77
CA LEU A 48 -3.72 -11.69 -2.46
C LEU A 48 -4.18 -12.48 -1.23
N LEU A 49 -3.83 -13.77 -1.14
CA LEU A 49 -4.17 -14.62 0.01
C LEU A 49 -3.48 -14.13 1.29
N LEU A 50 -2.19 -13.76 1.23
CA LEU A 50 -1.46 -13.22 2.39
C LEU A 50 -2.09 -11.92 2.87
N GLY A 51 -2.45 -11.01 1.96
CA GLY A 51 -3.18 -9.78 2.26
C GLY A 51 -4.50 -10.05 3.01
N ARG A 52 -5.29 -11.02 2.52
CA ARG A 52 -6.54 -11.41 3.18
C ARG A 52 -6.33 -12.02 4.56
N ILE A 53 -5.38 -12.95 4.68
CA ILE A 53 -5.07 -13.59 5.97
C ILE A 53 -4.65 -12.53 6.99
N ALA A 54 -3.77 -11.61 6.60
CA ALA A 54 -3.35 -10.51 7.47
C ALA A 54 -4.53 -9.62 7.89
N ALA A 55 -5.43 -9.30 6.97
CA ALA A 55 -6.62 -8.51 7.27
C ALA A 55 -7.59 -9.22 8.22
N GLU A 56 -7.88 -10.50 7.97
CA GLU A 56 -8.74 -11.32 8.84
C GLU A 56 -8.14 -11.47 10.25
N LEU A 57 -6.84 -11.70 10.36
CA LEU A 57 -6.15 -11.74 11.65
C LEU A 57 -6.18 -10.38 12.36
N ALA A 58 -5.91 -9.30 11.63
CA ALA A 58 -5.96 -7.94 12.20
C ALA A 58 -7.37 -7.58 12.69
N ALA A 59 -8.41 -7.90 11.92
CA ALA A 59 -9.80 -7.66 12.31
C ALA A 59 -10.20 -8.41 13.59
N ARG A 60 -9.68 -9.64 13.78
CA ARG A 60 -9.93 -10.46 14.99
C ARG A 60 -9.13 -9.98 16.19
N LEU A 61 -7.87 -9.61 16.00
CA LEU A 61 -6.95 -9.26 17.10
C LEU A 61 -7.05 -7.78 17.52
N LEU A 62 -7.49 -6.91 16.61
CA LEU A 62 -7.59 -5.46 16.79
C LEU A 62 -9.00 -4.98 16.39
N PRO A 63 -10.07 -5.42 17.08
CA PRO A 63 -11.44 -5.12 16.70
C PRO A 63 -11.70 -3.61 16.71
N GLY A 64 -12.41 -3.13 15.69
CA GLY A 64 -12.77 -1.72 15.54
C GLY A 64 -11.67 -0.83 14.96
N ARG A 65 -10.50 -1.38 14.64
CA ARG A 65 -9.44 -0.65 13.94
C ARG A 65 -9.70 -0.65 12.44
N GLU A 66 -9.67 0.53 11.82
CA GLU A 66 -9.74 0.65 10.36
C GLU A 66 -8.52 -0.03 9.72
N LEU A 67 -8.76 -0.85 8.70
CA LEU A 67 -7.72 -1.51 7.92
C LEU A 67 -7.63 -0.87 6.54
N ARG A 68 -6.44 -0.44 6.14
CA ARG A 68 -6.18 0.12 4.81
C ARG A 68 -5.16 -0.73 4.08
N PHE A 69 -5.53 -1.24 2.90
CA PHE A 69 -4.63 -2.02 2.07
C PHE A 69 -3.77 -1.08 1.25
N ALA A 70 -2.46 -1.27 1.32
CA ALA A 70 -1.48 -0.45 0.63
C ALA A 70 -0.55 -1.31 -0.22
N GLY A 71 -0.22 -0.79 -1.40
CA GLY A 71 0.77 -1.33 -2.32
C GLY A 71 1.63 -0.19 -2.87
N LEU A 72 2.33 -0.46 -3.96
CA LEU A 72 3.06 0.56 -4.71
C LEU A 72 2.13 1.35 -5.63
N ALA A 73 1.03 0.74 -6.09
CA ALA A 73 0.08 1.37 -6.98
C ALA A 73 -1.37 1.23 -6.51
N VAL A 74 -2.21 2.20 -6.90
CA VAL A 74 -3.66 2.12 -6.71
C VAL A 74 -4.25 1.04 -7.61
N ARG A 75 -4.96 0.09 -7.00
CA ARG A 75 -5.56 -1.06 -7.68
C ARG A 75 -6.89 -1.43 -7.06
N ASP A 76 -7.80 -1.95 -7.88
CA ASP A 76 -9.03 -2.59 -7.41
C ASP A 76 -9.02 -4.05 -7.86
N LEU A 77 -8.65 -4.94 -6.95
CA LEU A 77 -8.51 -6.38 -7.21
C LEU A 77 -9.65 -7.17 -6.56
N ARG A 78 -10.75 -6.52 -6.17
CA ARG A 78 -11.89 -7.20 -5.52
C ARG A 78 -12.53 -8.26 -6.42
N ALA A 79 -12.53 -8.03 -7.73
CA ALA A 79 -13.01 -9.01 -8.72
C ALA A 79 -12.18 -10.30 -8.72
N ASP A 80 -10.90 -10.19 -8.36
CA ASP A 80 -9.94 -11.29 -8.34
C ASP A 80 -9.77 -11.90 -6.93
N GLY A 81 -10.68 -11.57 -6.01
CA GLY A 81 -10.61 -12.00 -4.63
C GLY A 81 -9.59 -11.25 -3.77
N GLY A 82 -9.02 -10.15 -4.26
CA GLY A 82 -8.17 -9.23 -3.50
C GLY A 82 -8.95 -8.14 -2.76
N ALA A 83 -8.31 -6.99 -2.59
CA ALA A 83 -8.87 -5.80 -1.97
C ALA A 83 -8.75 -4.58 -2.89
N ARG A 84 -9.38 -3.48 -2.50
CA ARG A 84 -9.01 -2.17 -3.04
C ARG A 84 -7.73 -1.73 -2.35
N VAL A 85 -6.69 -1.52 -3.14
CA VAL A 85 -5.35 -1.15 -2.69
C VAL A 85 -5.08 0.31 -3.01
N GLU A 86 -4.54 1.02 -2.02
CA GLU A 86 -4.10 2.41 -2.12
C GLU A 86 -2.57 2.46 -2.29
N ALA A 87 -2.03 3.54 -2.88
CA ALA A 87 -0.59 3.70 -2.95
C ALA A 87 -0.04 4.13 -1.59
N LEU A 88 0.97 3.42 -1.05
CA LEU A 88 1.55 3.75 0.26
C LEU A 88 2.09 5.19 0.31
N ALA A 89 2.63 5.70 -0.80
CA ALA A 89 3.12 7.06 -0.89
C ALA A 89 2.01 8.11 -0.71
N GLU A 90 0.83 7.87 -1.29
CA GLU A 90 -0.35 8.73 -1.15
C GLU A 90 -0.89 8.66 0.28
N LEU A 91 -0.99 7.45 0.83
CA LEU A 91 -1.37 7.24 2.23
C LEU A 91 -0.46 8.01 3.18
N ALA A 92 0.86 7.84 3.06
CA ALA A 92 1.82 8.49 3.94
C ALA A 92 1.76 10.03 3.86
N ALA A 93 1.30 10.59 2.74
CA ALA A 93 1.11 12.02 2.58
C ALA A 93 -0.09 12.57 3.37
N GLU A 94 -1.12 11.76 3.64
CA GLU A 94 -2.31 12.20 4.41
C GLU A 94 -1.98 12.64 5.84
N TRP A 95 -0.89 12.11 6.41
CA TRP A 95 -0.37 12.44 7.74
C TRP A 95 0.71 13.53 7.73
N LYS A 96 0.92 14.22 6.60
CA LYS A 96 1.87 15.33 6.48
C LYS A 96 1.11 16.66 6.30
N PRO A 97 1.40 17.70 7.12
CA PRO A 97 2.27 17.68 8.29
C PRO A 97 1.67 16.90 9.47
N PRO A 98 2.49 16.46 10.45
CA PRO A 98 2.00 15.74 11.62
C PRO A 98 0.93 16.54 12.36
N ARG A 99 -0.22 15.91 12.60
CA ARG A 99 -1.30 16.52 13.38
C ARG A 99 -1.16 16.11 14.84
N ARG A 100 -1.28 17.08 15.76
CA ARG A 100 -1.04 16.86 17.19
C ARG A 100 -2.10 15.98 17.87
N ASP A 101 -3.28 15.92 17.26
CA ASP A 101 -4.48 15.20 17.71
C ASP A 101 -4.72 13.89 16.96
N THR A 102 -3.95 13.62 15.90
CA THR A 102 -4.07 12.39 15.09
C THR A 102 -2.86 11.50 15.31
N PRO A 103 -2.97 10.37 16.03
CA PRO A 103 -1.86 9.45 16.19
C PRO A 103 -1.40 8.89 14.83
N PRO A 104 -0.09 8.60 14.66
CA PRO A 104 0.40 7.99 13.44
C PRO A 104 -0.24 6.61 13.22
N PRO A 105 -0.34 6.16 11.96
CA PRO A 105 -0.88 4.85 11.67
C PRO A 105 0.05 3.76 12.19
N GLY A 106 -0.50 2.56 12.39
CA GLY A 106 0.33 1.35 12.45
C GLY A 106 0.66 0.88 11.04
N LEU A 107 1.81 0.23 10.84
CA LEU A 107 2.13 -0.45 9.58
C LEU A 107 2.38 -1.93 9.84
N LEU A 108 1.56 -2.79 9.23
CA LEU A 108 1.83 -4.21 9.12
C LEU A 108 2.34 -4.48 7.71
N GLN A 109 3.63 -4.79 7.60
CA GLN A 109 4.23 -5.25 6.37
C GLN A 109 3.87 -6.74 6.20
N VAL A 110 2.93 -6.98 5.29
CA VAL A 110 2.41 -8.29 4.97
C VAL A 110 3.38 -8.97 4.02
N GLY A 111 3.72 -10.21 4.38
CA GLY A 111 4.75 -11.01 3.75
C GLY A 111 4.49 -11.36 2.28
N GLY A 112 5.35 -12.24 1.79
CA GLY A 112 5.51 -12.55 0.37
C GLY A 112 6.99 -12.64 0.04
N GLU A 113 7.32 -12.92 -1.21
CA GLU A 113 8.70 -12.85 -1.71
C GLU A 113 8.99 -11.39 -2.09
N ILE A 114 9.44 -10.59 -1.10
CA ILE A 114 9.55 -9.13 -1.23
C ILE A 114 10.95 -8.58 -0.95
N LEU A 115 11.80 -9.32 -0.23
CA LEU A 115 13.14 -8.85 0.13
C LEU A 115 14.13 -8.90 -1.05
N ASP A 116 13.77 -9.59 -2.12
CA ASP A 116 14.52 -9.68 -3.37
C ASP A 116 13.73 -9.15 -4.58
N CYS A 117 12.53 -8.62 -4.37
CA CYS A 117 11.76 -7.97 -5.42
C CYS A 117 12.31 -6.57 -5.70
N SER A 118 13.07 -6.46 -6.79
CA SER A 118 13.66 -5.21 -7.25
C SER A 118 12.63 -4.21 -7.76
N ALA A 119 13.00 -2.93 -7.81
CA ALA A 119 12.19 -1.89 -8.42
C ALA A 119 11.76 -2.22 -9.85
N TRP A 120 12.63 -2.86 -10.64
CA TRP A 120 12.30 -3.30 -11.99
C TRP A 120 11.19 -4.35 -12.01
N GLU A 121 11.35 -5.43 -11.24
CA GLU A 121 10.36 -6.50 -11.17
C GLU A 121 9.02 -5.95 -10.70
N ALA A 122 9.03 -5.13 -9.63
CA ALA A 122 7.83 -4.47 -9.15
C ALA A 122 7.16 -3.61 -10.22
N ALA A 123 7.92 -2.76 -10.92
CA ALA A 123 7.38 -1.88 -11.97
C ALA A 123 6.77 -2.69 -13.13
N VAL A 124 7.46 -3.72 -13.61
CA VAL A 124 6.97 -4.57 -14.71
C VAL A 124 5.75 -5.37 -14.29
N MET A 125 5.74 -5.95 -13.09
CA MET A 125 4.63 -6.77 -12.57
C MET A 125 3.34 -5.97 -12.34
N LEU A 126 3.42 -4.64 -12.29
CA LEU A 126 2.27 -3.75 -12.15
C LEU A 126 1.69 -3.30 -13.49
N LEU A 127 2.36 -3.57 -14.62
CA LEU A 127 1.84 -3.27 -15.95
C LEU A 127 0.86 -4.35 -16.42
N ASP A 128 0.07 -4.01 -17.44
CA ASP A 128 -0.60 -5.03 -18.24
C ASP A 128 0.41 -5.78 -19.13
N ASN A 129 -0.01 -6.90 -19.73
CA ASN A 129 0.87 -7.74 -20.53
C ASN A 129 1.55 -6.98 -21.68
N ALA A 130 0.83 -6.06 -22.33
CA ALA A 130 1.36 -5.27 -23.44
C ALA A 130 2.39 -4.23 -22.97
N GLY A 131 2.12 -3.58 -21.84
CA GLY A 131 3.04 -2.65 -21.17
C GLY A 131 4.29 -3.36 -20.69
N ALA A 132 4.16 -4.51 -20.05
CA ALA A 132 5.27 -5.34 -19.58
C ALA A 132 6.19 -5.75 -20.75
N ALA A 133 5.62 -6.30 -21.83
CA ALA A 133 6.38 -6.69 -23.01
C ALA A 133 7.14 -5.51 -23.64
N ARG A 134 6.50 -4.33 -23.69
CA ARG A 134 7.12 -3.11 -24.19
C ARG A 134 8.25 -2.62 -23.30
N ALA A 135 8.04 -2.59 -21.98
CA ALA A 135 9.06 -2.19 -21.02
C ALA A 135 10.28 -3.11 -21.11
N ILE A 136 10.07 -4.42 -21.15
CA ILE A 136 11.14 -5.43 -21.29
C ILE A 136 11.94 -5.18 -22.57
N ALA A 137 11.26 -5.03 -23.72
CA ALA A 137 11.93 -4.79 -24.99
C ALA A 137 12.76 -3.49 -25.01
N LEU A 138 12.30 -2.45 -24.32
CA LEU A 138 12.95 -1.14 -24.30
C LEU A 138 14.11 -1.04 -23.30
N TYR A 139 14.02 -1.69 -22.13
CA TYR A 139 14.88 -1.36 -21.00
C TYR A 139 15.67 -2.55 -20.42
N ASP A 140 15.27 -3.79 -20.65
CA ASP A 140 15.87 -4.94 -19.93
C ASP A 140 17.34 -5.19 -20.29
N HIS A 141 17.75 -4.76 -21.49
CA HIS A 141 19.12 -4.93 -21.98
C HIS A 141 20.15 -3.96 -21.35
N ASP A 142 19.70 -2.88 -20.71
CA ASP A 142 20.58 -1.89 -20.06
C ASP A 142 20.21 -1.75 -18.57
N PRO A 143 21.05 -2.24 -17.65
CA PRO A 143 20.81 -2.15 -16.21
C PRO A 143 20.57 -0.73 -15.68
N ALA A 144 21.24 0.29 -16.26
CA ALA A 144 21.09 1.67 -15.83
C ALA A 144 19.75 2.24 -16.29
N ALA A 145 19.39 2.02 -17.56
CA ALA A 145 18.08 2.41 -18.10
C ALA A 145 16.94 1.70 -17.36
N ARG A 146 17.08 0.39 -17.10
CA ARG A 146 16.15 -0.43 -16.32
C ARG A 146 15.87 0.17 -14.95
N ALA A 147 16.94 0.52 -14.21
CA ALA A 147 16.82 1.08 -12.87
C ALA A 147 16.24 2.50 -12.88
N ALA A 148 16.63 3.34 -13.86
CA ALA A 148 16.11 4.70 -13.98
C ALA A 148 14.62 4.70 -14.34
N TRP A 149 14.21 3.89 -15.32
CA TRP A 149 12.82 3.75 -15.71
C TRP A 149 11.97 3.21 -14.57
N ALA A 150 12.43 2.17 -13.87
CA ALA A 150 11.67 1.58 -12.77
C ALA A 150 11.37 2.58 -11.64
N ARG A 151 12.37 3.37 -11.23
CA ARG A 151 12.18 4.43 -10.21
C ARG A 151 11.20 5.49 -10.68
N HIS A 152 11.25 5.87 -11.97
CA HIS A 152 10.33 6.83 -12.54
C HIS A 152 8.89 6.27 -12.60
N ALA A 153 8.72 5.05 -13.09
CA ALA A 153 7.43 4.39 -13.25
C ALA A 153 6.72 4.16 -11.91
N LEU A 154 7.47 3.81 -10.85
CA LEU A 154 6.92 3.60 -9.52
C LEU A 154 6.75 4.91 -8.73
N GLY A 155 7.46 5.98 -9.10
CA GLY A 155 7.54 7.19 -8.27
C GLY A 155 8.24 6.96 -6.91
N VAL A 156 8.97 5.84 -6.77
CA VAL A 156 9.67 5.45 -5.54
C VAL A 156 11.17 5.33 -5.84
N PRO A 157 12.05 6.07 -5.14
CA PRO A 157 13.49 6.07 -5.44
C PRO A 157 14.26 4.87 -4.88
N ARG A 158 13.56 3.83 -4.40
CA ARG A 158 14.10 2.69 -3.65
C ARG A 158 14.48 1.53 -4.57
N GLY A 159 15.47 0.74 -4.14
CA GLY A 159 15.84 -0.48 -4.86
C GLY A 159 14.90 -1.66 -4.58
N LEU A 160 14.35 -1.72 -3.37
CA LEU A 160 13.38 -2.73 -2.93
C LEU A 160 12.08 -2.04 -2.52
N PRO A 161 11.21 -1.68 -3.49
CA PRO A 161 10.09 -0.76 -3.23
C PRO A 161 9.01 -1.38 -2.34
N TYR A 162 8.84 -2.70 -2.37
CA TYR A 162 7.93 -3.41 -1.47
C TYR A 162 8.46 -3.49 -0.03
N LEU A 163 9.61 -2.92 0.31
CA LEU A 163 10.02 -2.73 1.69
C LEU A 163 9.75 -1.27 2.09
N ALA A 164 8.84 -1.07 3.06
CA ALA A 164 8.44 0.28 3.43
C ALA A 164 9.62 1.03 4.05
N ALA A 165 9.92 2.22 3.51
CA ALA A 165 10.94 3.08 4.07
C ALA A 165 10.42 3.76 5.34
N HIS A 166 11.03 3.50 6.50
CA HIS A 166 10.64 4.11 7.77
C HIS A 166 10.64 5.65 7.67
N ALA A 167 11.62 6.22 6.96
CA ALA A 167 11.73 7.66 6.73
C ALA A 167 10.63 8.26 5.82
N ALA A 168 9.96 7.44 5.01
CA ALA A 168 8.84 7.91 4.18
C ALA A 168 7.52 7.99 4.96
N LEU A 169 7.42 7.22 6.04
CA LEU A 169 6.24 7.11 6.90
C LEU A 169 6.13 8.30 7.87
N PRO A 170 4.92 8.55 8.42
CA PRO A 170 4.74 9.56 9.46
C PRO A 170 5.61 9.28 10.69
N PRO A 171 6.23 10.30 11.31
CA PRO A 171 7.00 10.10 12.54
C PRO A 171 6.18 9.40 13.63
N GLY A 172 6.79 8.41 14.29
CA GLY A 172 6.12 7.58 15.30
C GLY A 172 5.31 6.40 14.74
N THR A 173 5.28 6.20 13.43
CA THR A 173 4.70 4.98 12.82
C THR A 173 5.46 3.75 13.30
N ARG A 174 4.73 2.80 13.91
CA ARG A 174 5.28 1.52 14.35
C ARG A 174 5.07 0.48 13.25
N SER A 175 6.17 0.01 12.65
CA SER A 175 6.16 -1.03 11.61
C SER A 175 6.47 -2.42 12.18
N VAL A 176 5.75 -3.44 11.70
CA VAL A 176 6.02 -4.85 11.99
C VAL A 176 6.01 -5.62 10.67
N HIS A 177 6.99 -6.49 10.46
CA HIS A 177 7.06 -7.39 9.31
C HIS A 177 6.57 -8.79 9.67
N THR A 178 5.67 -9.34 8.85
CA THR A 178 5.08 -10.66 9.08
C THR A 178 5.22 -11.56 7.87
N GLY A 179 6.01 -12.63 7.99
CA GLY A 179 6.19 -13.64 6.94
C GLY A 179 6.95 -13.14 5.70
N ILE A 180 7.94 -12.25 5.90
CA ILE A 180 8.74 -11.74 4.78
C ILE A 180 9.70 -12.81 4.26
N GLY A 181 9.70 -13.02 2.95
CA GLY A 181 10.59 -13.92 2.22
C GLY A 181 11.63 -13.15 1.42
N GLY A 182 12.76 -13.81 1.18
CA GLY A 182 13.90 -13.31 0.40
C GLY A 182 14.86 -14.44 0.04
N VAL A 183 14.39 -15.47 -0.66
CA VAL A 183 15.19 -16.61 -1.13
C VAL A 183 16.38 -16.10 -1.96
N GLY A 184 16.18 -15.08 -2.79
CA GLY A 184 17.23 -14.41 -3.56
C GLY A 184 18.04 -13.37 -2.78
N PHE A 185 17.74 -13.10 -1.50
CA PHE A 185 18.32 -12.00 -0.74
C PHE A 185 19.87 -12.05 -0.69
N ALA A 186 20.43 -13.25 -0.52
CA ALA A 186 21.88 -13.44 -0.47
C ALA A 186 22.57 -13.03 -1.79
N ALA A 187 21.90 -13.19 -2.92
CA ALA A 187 22.42 -12.88 -4.25
C ALA A 187 22.30 -11.39 -4.64
N LEU A 188 21.53 -10.60 -3.87
CA LEU A 188 21.36 -9.18 -4.17
C LEU A 188 22.68 -8.40 -4.08
N PRO A 189 22.83 -7.30 -4.86
CA PRO A 189 23.90 -6.33 -4.65
C PRO A 189 24.00 -5.88 -3.19
N ALA A 190 25.23 -5.65 -2.70
CA ALA A 190 25.48 -5.28 -1.31
C ALA A 190 24.70 -4.03 -0.86
N ALA A 191 24.51 -3.06 -1.76
CA ALA A 191 23.74 -1.86 -1.49
C ALA A 191 22.25 -2.16 -1.20
N LEU A 192 21.63 -3.08 -1.95
CA LEU A 192 20.23 -3.48 -1.73
C LEU A 192 20.07 -4.27 -0.43
N ARG A 193 21.03 -5.16 -0.12
CA ARG A 193 21.03 -5.85 1.18
C ARG A 193 21.18 -4.86 2.34
N ALA A 194 22.04 -3.85 2.19
CA ALA A 194 22.22 -2.81 3.20
C ALA A 194 20.95 -1.97 3.39
N GLU A 195 20.29 -1.57 2.29
CA GLU A 195 18.98 -0.91 2.30
C GLU A 195 17.96 -1.75 3.07
N ALA A 196 17.85 -3.04 2.76
CA ALA A 196 16.90 -3.93 3.42
C ALA A 196 17.18 -4.08 4.92
N LEU A 197 18.43 -4.36 5.28
CA LEU A 197 18.83 -4.53 6.68
C LEU A 197 18.65 -3.25 7.49
N ALA A 198 18.77 -2.07 6.87
CA ALA A 198 18.49 -0.81 7.55
C ALA A 198 17.02 -0.71 7.96
N GLU A 199 16.09 -1.00 7.05
CA GLU A 199 14.65 -0.96 7.36
C GLU A 199 14.23 -2.05 8.35
N LEU A 200 14.74 -3.28 8.18
CA LEU A 200 14.43 -4.38 9.08
C LEU A 200 14.89 -4.10 10.52
N ARG A 201 16.02 -3.39 10.69
CA ARG A 201 16.50 -2.95 12.02
C ARG A 201 15.66 -1.83 12.62
N ALA A 202 15.05 -0.98 11.80
CA ALA A 202 14.18 0.10 12.26
C ALA A 202 12.79 -0.40 12.65
N ALA A 203 12.41 -1.60 12.21
CA ALA A 203 11.11 -2.19 12.50
C ALA A 203 10.96 -2.60 13.97
N ALA A 204 9.73 -2.51 14.47
CA ALA A 204 9.40 -2.90 15.84
C ALA A 204 9.23 -4.42 16.02
N GLY A 205 9.27 -5.18 14.93
CA GLY A 205 9.24 -6.64 14.94
C GLY A 205 9.41 -7.19 13.53
N VAL A 206 10.11 -8.32 13.42
CA VAL A 206 10.36 -8.99 12.14
C VAL A 206 10.09 -10.48 12.30
N GLN A 207 9.29 -11.04 11.39
CA GLN A 207 9.06 -12.47 11.26
C GLN A 207 9.36 -12.88 9.82
N VAL A 208 10.25 -13.85 9.65
CA VAL A 208 10.63 -14.43 8.35
C VAL A 208 9.90 -15.75 8.13
N ARG A 209 9.82 -16.20 6.87
CA ARG A 209 9.28 -17.52 6.50
C ARG A 209 10.31 -18.33 5.72
#